data_AF-A0A9E1WET5-F1
#
_entry.id   AF-A0A9E1WET5-F1
#
_cell.length_a   1.000
_cell.length_b   1.000
_cell.length_c   1.000
_cell.angle_alpha   90.00
_cell.angle_beta   90.00
_cell.angle_gamma   90.00
#
_symmetry.space_group_name_H-M   'P 1'
#
loop_
_entity.id
_entity.type
_entity.pdbx_description
1 polymer ?
#
loop_
_entity_poly.entity_id
_entity_poly.type
_entity_poly.pdbx_seq_one_letter_code
_entity_poly.pdbx_strand_id
1 'polypeptide(L)'
;MKRAVLFILCIGLFFLQNGCTKSFNQSTKPSIESAEIRVKRYETRARSYQALADAQSLSPAYSNPGFRNYSKLGGHNLRMVYLQEAIRYRKLAKQAKTEIVNKNKEVE
;
A
#
# COMPACT_ATOMS: atom_id res chain seq x y z
N MET A 1 -10.17 47.08 -12.94
CA MET A 1 -9.24 46.07 -12.35
C MET A 1 -9.81 45.26 -11.17
N LYS A 2 -10.87 45.69 -10.48
CA LYS A 2 -11.40 44.96 -9.30
C LYS A 2 -12.19 43.67 -9.63
N ARG A 3 -12.83 43.60 -10.81
CA ARG A 3 -13.67 42.45 -11.21
C ARG A 3 -12.84 41.23 -11.66
N ALA A 4 -11.72 41.44 -12.33
CA ALA A 4 -10.84 40.35 -12.78
C ALA A 4 -10.17 39.59 -11.61
N VAL A 5 -9.81 40.32 -10.55
CA VAL A 5 -9.23 39.73 -9.32
C VAL A 5 -10.27 38.85 -8.61
N LEU A 6 -11.55 39.26 -8.62
CA LEU A 6 -12.65 38.48 -8.04
C LEU A 6 -12.85 37.15 -8.80
N PHE A 7 -12.79 37.18 -10.15
CA PHE A 7 -12.91 35.97 -10.96
C PHE A 7 -11.76 34.98 -10.73
N ILE A 8 -10.51 35.46 -10.63
CA ILE A 8 -9.34 34.60 -10.37
C ILE A 8 -9.44 33.97 -8.97
N LEU A 9 -9.92 34.73 -7.98
CA LEU A 9 -10.10 34.23 -6.61
C LEU A 9 -11.21 33.17 -6.52
N CYS A 10 -12.29 33.30 -7.30
CA CYS A 10 -13.35 32.29 -7.38
C CYS A 10 -12.90 31.00 -8.08
N ILE A 11 -12.08 31.09 -9.14
CA ILE A 11 -11.56 29.91 -9.85
C ILE A 11 -10.60 29.13 -8.94
N GLY A 12 -9.72 29.82 -8.19
CA GLY A 12 -8.82 29.19 -7.23
C GLY A 12 -9.56 28.41 -6.14
N LEU A 13 -10.64 28.98 -5.58
CA LEU A 13 -11.47 28.31 -4.57
C LEU A 13 -12.20 27.07 -5.11
N PHE A 14 -12.61 27.07 -6.38
CA PHE A 14 -13.30 25.94 -7.00
C PHE A 14 -12.41 24.70 -7.16
N PHE A 15 -11.11 24.88 -7.37
CA PHE A 15 -10.14 23.78 -7.45
C PHE A 15 -9.77 23.19 -6.08
N LEU A 16 -9.85 23.96 -4.98
CA LEU A 16 -9.63 23.44 -3.63
C LEU A 16 -10.78 22.56 -3.13
N GLN A 17 -12.04 22.87 -3.49
CA GLN A 17 -13.20 22.09 -3.03
C GLN A 17 -13.36 20.73 -3.75
N ASN A 18 -12.94 20.62 -5.00
CA ASN A 18 -13.11 19.40 -5.79
C ASN A 18 -11.86 18.49 -5.80
N GLY A 19 -10.75 18.91 -5.19
CA GLY A 19 -9.46 18.21 -5.25
C GLY A 19 -9.26 17.06 -4.25
N CYS A 20 -10.23 16.74 -3.39
CA CYS A 20 -10.02 15.72 -2.35
C CYS A 20 -11.23 14.79 -2.17
N THR A 21 -11.56 14.01 -3.20
CA THR A 21 -12.38 12.80 -3.05
C THR A 21 -11.50 11.55 -3.15
N LYS A 22 -10.45 11.46 -2.32
CA LYS A 22 -9.98 10.13 -1.90
C LYS A 22 -11.03 9.58 -0.94
N SER A 23 -12.07 8.99 -1.52
CA SER A 23 -13.00 8.11 -0.84
C SER A 23 -12.20 6.96 -0.20
N PHE A 24 -11.76 7.18 1.04
CA PHE A 24 -11.39 6.11 1.95
C PHE A 24 -12.68 5.67 2.62
N ASN A 25 -13.54 4.99 1.87
CA ASN A 25 -14.66 4.24 2.42
C ASN A 25 -14.09 3.01 3.15
N GLN A 26 -13.52 3.20 4.33
CA GLN A 26 -13.35 2.11 5.29
C GLN A 26 -14.71 1.89 5.96
N SER A 27 -15.59 1.19 5.24
CA SER A 27 -16.84 0.69 5.81
C SER A 27 -16.50 -0.36 6.87
N THR A 28 -16.63 0.02 8.13
CA THR A 28 -16.62 -0.85 9.31
C THR A 28 -17.93 -1.61 9.42
N LYS A 29 -18.22 -2.45 8.42
CA LYS A 29 -19.14 -3.59 8.59
C LYS A 29 -18.33 -4.86 8.40
N PRO A 30 -18.48 -5.88 9.25
CA PRO A 30 -17.99 -7.22 8.94
C PRO A 30 -18.94 -7.82 7.90
N SER A 31 -19.05 -7.20 6.72
CA SER A 31 -19.53 -7.96 5.56
C SER A 31 -18.52 -9.06 5.41
N ILE A 32 -18.97 -10.31 5.42
CA ILE A 32 -18.17 -11.48 5.10
C ILE A 32 -17.46 -11.18 3.78
N GLU A 33 -16.24 -10.65 3.87
CA GLU A 33 -15.51 -10.19 2.71
C GLU A 33 -15.23 -11.46 1.92
N SER A 34 -15.79 -11.55 0.70
CA SER A 34 -15.60 -12.72 -0.16
C SER A 34 -14.11 -13.05 -0.18
N ALA A 35 -13.78 -14.32 0.01
CA ALA A 35 -12.41 -14.77 0.11
C ALA A 35 -11.58 -14.34 -1.11
N GLU A 36 -12.21 -14.19 -2.29
CA GLU A 36 -11.61 -13.63 -3.50
C GLU A 36 -11.15 -12.17 -3.32
N ILE A 37 -11.95 -11.34 -2.65
CA ILE A 37 -11.61 -9.94 -2.36
C ILE A 37 -10.43 -9.90 -1.38
N ARG A 38 -10.40 -10.81 -0.38
CA ARG A 38 -9.26 -10.94 0.54
C ARG A 38 -7.98 -11.32 -0.20
N VAL A 39 -8.05 -12.30 -1.11
CA VAL A 39 -6.92 -12.70 -1.96
C VAL A 39 -6.40 -11.50 -2.74
N LYS A 40 -7.28 -10.79 -3.47
CA LYS A 40 -6.91 -9.62 -4.28
C LYS A 40 -6.27 -8.52 -3.42
N ARG A 41 -6.78 -8.29 -2.20
CA ARG A 41 -6.21 -7.32 -1.26
C ARG A 41 -4.80 -7.71 -0.83
N TYR A 42 -4.58 -8.97 -0.45
CA TYR A 42 -3.26 -9.45 -0.03
C TYR A 42 -2.25 -9.42 -1.19
N GLU A 43 -2.64 -9.83 -2.40
CA GLU A 43 -1.78 -9.73 -3.58
C GLU A 43 -1.41 -8.29 -3.91
N THR A 44 -2.36 -7.37 -3.78
CA THR A 44 -2.11 -5.95 -4.00
C THR A 44 -1.12 -5.40 -2.98
N ARG A 45 -1.29 -5.72 -1.69
CA ARG A 45 -0.33 -5.32 -0.64
C ARG A 45 1.05 -5.91 -0.89
N ALA A 46 1.14 -7.19 -1.27
CA ALA A 46 2.42 -7.82 -1.59
C ALA A 46 3.16 -7.10 -2.73
N ARG A 47 2.43 -6.69 -3.79
CA ARG A 47 3.01 -5.88 -4.89
C ARG A 47 3.47 -4.51 -4.42
N SER A 48 2.68 -3.83 -3.58
CA SER A 48 3.06 -2.53 -3.03
C SER A 48 4.34 -2.60 -2.20
N TYR A 49 4.46 -3.58 -1.29
CA TYR A 49 5.67 -3.74 -0.48
C TYR A 49 6.89 -4.16 -1.33
N GLN A 50 6.70 -4.97 -2.37
CA GLN A 50 7.76 -5.27 -3.32
C GLN A 50 8.24 -3.98 -4.02
N ALA A 51 7.32 -3.17 -4.54
CA ALA A 51 7.65 -1.90 -5.18
C ALA A 51 8.37 -0.93 -4.22
N LEU A 52 7.98 -0.89 -2.94
CA LEU A 52 8.67 -0.11 -1.92
C LEU A 52 10.09 -0.63 -1.67
N ALA A 53 10.29 -1.95 -1.60
CA ALA A 53 11.62 -2.55 -1.49
C ALA A 53 12.50 -2.25 -2.70
N ASP A 54 11.94 -2.29 -3.90
CA ASP A 54 12.63 -2.01 -5.16
C ASP A 54 12.98 -0.52 -5.27
N ALA A 55 12.09 0.38 -4.85
CA ALA A 55 12.38 1.82 -4.78
C ALA A 55 13.57 2.13 -3.85
N GLN A 56 13.69 1.41 -2.72
CA GLN A 56 14.85 1.54 -1.82
C GLN A 56 16.16 1.05 -2.45
N SER A 57 16.13 0.20 -3.48
CA SER A 57 17.35 -0.20 -4.21
C SER A 57 17.87 0.91 -5.12
N LEU A 58 16.98 1.77 -5.63
CA LEU A 58 17.30 2.88 -6.51
C LEU A 58 17.78 4.12 -5.75
N SER A 59 17.47 4.22 -4.45
CA SER A 59 17.89 5.32 -3.58
C SER A 59 18.70 4.85 -2.37
N PRO A 60 19.91 4.28 -2.52
CA PRO A 60 20.77 4.09 -1.38
C PRO A 60 21.29 5.47 -0.94
N ALA A 61 20.50 6.22 -0.17
CA ALA A 61 20.90 7.54 0.30
C ALA A 61 22.11 7.47 1.27
N TYR A 62 22.44 6.28 1.81
CA TYR A 62 23.53 6.07 2.77
C TYR A 62 24.20 4.69 2.66
N SER A 63 24.24 4.04 1.48
CA SER A 63 24.94 2.75 1.33
C SER A 63 26.46 2.94 1.25
N ASN A 64 27.04 3.60 2.24
CA ASN A 64 28.48 3.61 2.42
C ASN A 64 28.89 2.23 2.96
N PRO A 65 29.72 1.44 2.25
CA PRO A 65 30.11 0.10 2.68
C PRO A 65 30.84 0.09 4.04
N GLY A 66 31.37 1.23 4.49
CA GLY A 66 31.96 1.42 5.82
C GLY A 66 30.96 1.32 6.98
N PHE A 67 29.64 1.39 6.73
CA PHE A 67 28.61 1.28 7.76
C PHE A 67 28.03 -0.13 7.94
N ARG A 68 28.57 -1.15 7.23
CA ARG A 68 28.11 -2.55 7.32
C ARG A 68 28.11 -3.12 8.74
N ASN A 69 28.87 -2.54 9.67
CA ASN A 69 28.97 -2.98 11.07
C ASN A 69 28.08 -2.22 12.06
N TYR A 70 27.30 -1.22 11.62
CA TYR A 70 26.37 -0.48 12.49
C TYR A 70 24.97 -1.12 12.58
N SER A 71 24.81 -2.37 12.18
CA SER A 71 23.55 -3.11 12.29
C SER A 71 23.07 -3.34 13.74
N LYS A 72 23.82 -2.88 14.75
CA LYS A 72 23.42 -2.87 16.17
C LYS A 72 22.83 -1.53 16.65
N LEU A 73 22.86 -0.46 15.84
CA LEU A 73 22.36 0.86 16.23
C LEU A 73 21.26 1.34 15.28
N GLY A 74 20.04 0.85 15.51
CA GLY A 74 18.77 1.57 15.26
C GLY A 74 18.35 1.92 13.84
N GLY A 75 19.18 1.74 12.81
CA GLY A 75 18.83 2.04 11.41
C GLY A 75 18.33 0.82 10.66
N HIS A 76 17.05 0.46 10.82
CA HIS A 76 16.45 -0.64 10.06
C HIS A 76 16.62 -0.44 8.55
N ASN A 77 17.20 -1.43 7.87
CA ASN A 77 17.15 -1.53 6.41
C ASN A 77 15.67 -1.65 5.99
N LEU A 78 14.99 -0.52 5.74
CA LEU A 78 13.57 -0.48 5.36
C LEU A 78 13.28 -1.40 4.16
N ARG A 79 14.25 -1.55 3.25
CA ARG A 79 14.21 -2.55 2.18
C ARG A 79 13.94 -3.96 2.69
N MET A 80 14.65 -4.42 3.73
CA MET A 80 14.45 -5.76 4.30
C MET A 80 13.09 -5.89 4.98
N VAL A 81 12.63 -4.84 5.67
CA VAL A 81 11.28 -4.82 6.27
C VAL A 81 10.21 -4.94 5.20
N TYR A 82 10.30 -4.17 4.12
CA TYR A 82 9.38 -4.24 3.00
C TYR A 82 9.41 -5.62 2.29
N LEU A 83 10.59 -6.22 2.12
CA LEU A 83 10.68 -7.58 1.57
C LEU A 83 10.02 -8.62 2.46
N GLN A 84 10.25 -8.55 3.78
CA GLN A 84 9.61 -9.44 4.75
C GLN A 84 8.08 -9.32 4.70
N GLU A 85 7.58 -8.08 4.63
CA GLU A 85 6.14 -7.82 4.58
C GLU A 85 5.53 -8.26 3.24
N ALA A 86 6.23 -8.10 2.12
CA ALA A 86 5.83 -8.65 0.82
C ALA A 86 5.69 -10.18 0.87
N ILE A 87 6.66 -10.88 1.48
CA ILE A 87 6.61 -12.34 1.67
C ILE A 87 5.41 -12.73 2.54
N ARG A 88 5.18 -12.01 3.65
CA ARG A 88 4.06 -12.25 4.55
C ARG A 88 2.72 -12.16 3.81
N TYR A 89 2.48 -11.12 3.02
CA TYR A 89 1.23 -10.98 2.28
C TYR A 89 1.08 -12.01 1.15
N ARG A 90 2.17 -12.45 0.51
CA ARG A 90 2.12 -13.59 -0.43
C ARG A 90 1.66 -14.88 0.25
N LYS A 91 2.12 -15.14 1.47
CA LYS A 91 1.68 -16.31 2.26
C LYS A 91 0.18 -16.22 2.60
N LEU A 92 -0.28 -15.05 3.06
CA LEU A 92 -1.70 -14.82 3.35
C LEU A 92 -2.58 -14.96 2.10
N ALA A 93 -2.14 -14.46 0.94
CA ALA A 93 -2.84 -14.66 -0.32
C ALA A 93 -2.94 -16.14 -0.70
N LYS A 94 -1.86 -16.91 -0.51
CA LYS A 94 -1.85 -18.35 -0.78
C LYS A 94 -2.81 -19.11 0.16
N GLN A 95 -2.82 -18.78 1.45
CA GLN A 95 -3.74 -19.36 2.44
C GLN A 95 -5.21 -19.06 2.10
N ALA A 96 -5.52 -17.81 1.76
CA ALA A 96 -6.88 -17.43 1.36
C ALA A 96 -7.31 -18.11 0.05
N LYS A 97 -6.39 -18.36 -0.90
CA LYS A 97 -6.70 -19.17 -2.10
C LYS A 97 -7.02 -20.61 -1.75
N THR A 98 -6.28 -21.23 -0.83
CA THR A 98 -6.56 -22.60 -0.40
C THR A 98 -7.89 -22.72 0.33
N GLU A 99 -8.29 -21.70 1.12
CA GLU A 99 -9.61 -21.64 1.74
C GLU A 99 -10.75 -21.67 0.70
N ILE A 100 -10.61 -20.90 -0.40
CA ILE A 100 -11.59 -20.89 -1.50
C ILE A 100 -11.71 -22.28 -2.13
N VAL A 101 -10.58 -22.90 -2.45
CA VAL A 101 -10.56 -24.23 -3.08
C VAL A 101 -11.20 -25.29 -2.18
N ASN A 102 -10.89 -25.28 -0.88
CA ASN A 102 -11.48 -26.24 0.06
C ASN A 102 -12.98 -26.02 0.23
N LYS A 103 -13.43 -24.75 0.34
CA LYS A 103 -14.85 -24.43 0.42
C LYS A 103 -15.63 -24.92 -0.81
N ASN A 104 -15.04 -24.81 -2.01
CA ASN A 104 -15.68 -25.29 -3.23
C ASN A 104 -15.79 -26.83 -3.28
N LYS A 105 -14.85 -27.55 -2.66
CA LYS A 105 -14.89 -29.02 -2.56
C LYS A 105 -15.90 -29.55 -1.53
N GLU A 106 -16.27 -28.75 -0.53
CA GLU A 106 -17.26 -29.14 0.50
C GLU A 106 -18.72 -28.91 0.05
N VAL A 107 -18.92 -28.18 -1.06
CA VAL A 107 -20.25 -27.86 -1.62
C VAL A 107 -20.65 -28.83 -2.74
N GLU A 108 -19.72 -29.66 -3.21
CA GLU A 108 -19.92 -30.73 -4.20
C GLU A 108 -20.22 -32.06 -3.50
#